data_AF-A0A7J6VK44-F1
#
_entry.id   AF-A0A7J6VK44-F1
#
_cell.length_a   1.000
_cell.length_b   1.000
_cell.length_c   1.000
_cell.angle_alpha   90.00
_cell.angle_beta   90.00
_cell.angle_gamma   90.00
#
_symmetry.space_group_name_H-M   'P 1'
#
loop_
_entity.id
_entity.type
_entity.pdbx_description
1 polymer ?
#
loop_
_entity_poly.entity_id
_entity_poly.type
_entity_poly.pdbx_seq_one_letter_code
_entity_poly.pdbx_strand_id
1 'polypeptide(L)' 'MEGGDDEIDFEREEDEDVSEETELLKDRFRLSVITIAESEGKKNNMEISQPVMSCIADLAFQFS' A
#
# COMPACT_ATOMS: atom_id res chain seq x y z
N MET A 1 -24.90 -19.09 29.95
CA MET A 1 -25.07 -17.71 29.47
C MET A 1 -23.82 -17.41 28.70
N GLU A 2 -24.02 -17.12 27.40
CA GLU A 2 -23.01 -16.85 26.39
C GLU A 2 -22.07 -15.73 26.83
N GLY A 3 -20.82 -15.83 26.39
CA GLY A 3 -19.79 -14.81 26.57
C GLY A 3 -18.56 -15.13 25.74
N GLY A 4 -18.77 -15.58 24.50
CA GLY A 4 -17.70 -15.96 23.58
C GLY A 4 -17.87 -15.40 22.15
N ASP A 5 -18.88 -14.56 21.93
CA ASP A 5 -19.16 -13.99 20.61
C ASP A 5 -18.64 -12.54 20.47
N ASP A 6 -18.55 -11.77 21.56
CA ASP A 6 -18.04 -10.38 21.54
C ASP A 6 -16.51 -10.30 21.32
N GLU A 7 -15.74 -11.33 21.66
CA GLU A 7 -14.27 -11.33 21.52
C GLU A 7 -13.83 -11.55 20.06
N ILE A 8 -14.60 -12.34 19.30
CA ILE A 8 -14.30 -12.67 17.88
C ILE A 8 -14.71 -11.51 16.96
N ASP A 9 -15.76 -10.76 17.31
CA ASP A 9 -16.22 -9.61 16.54
C ASP A 9 -15.22 -8.44 16.62
N PHE A 10 -14.61 -8.22 17.79
CA PHE A 10 -13.57 -7.21 18.01
C PHE A 10 -12.27 -7.53 17.27
N GLU A 11 -11.79 -8.78 17.30
CA GLU A 11 -10.58 -9.19 16.57
C GLU A 11 -10.78 -9.06 15.05
N ARG A 12 -11.99 -9.31 14.54
CA ARG A 12 -12.31 -9.19 13.11
C ARG A 12 -12.44 -7.75 12.65
N GLU A 13 -13.07 -6.87 13.45
CA GLU A 13 -13.14 -5.44 13.17
C GLU A 13 -11.74 -4.80 13.20
N GLU A 14 -10.87 -5.16 14.15
CA GLU A 14 -9.48 -4.69 14.15
C GLU A 14 -8.70 -5.18 12.92
N ASP A 15 -8.85 -6.44 12.51
CA ASP A 15 -8.20 -6.97 11.29
C ASP A 15 -8.72 -6.30 10.00
N GLU A 16 -10.03 -6.00 9.91
CA GLU A 16 -10.61 -5.27 8.77
C GLU A 16 -10.17 -3.80 8.76
N ASP A 17 -10.15 -3.11 9.90
CA ASP A 17 -9.65 -1.73 10.02
C ASP A 17 -8.16 -1.63 9.68
N VAL A 18 -7.35 -2.60 10.13
CA VAL A 18 -5.93 -2.71 9.74
C VAL A 18 -5.80 -2.97 8.23
N SER A 19 -6.70 -3.76 7.63
CA SER A 19 -6.71 -3.98 6.18
C SER A 19 -7.07 -2.71 5.40
N GLU A 20 -7.99 -1.88 5.89
CA GLU A 20 -8.36 -0.62 5.23
C GLU A 20 -7.26 0.44 5.38
N GLU A 21 -6.67 0.59 6.56
CA GLU A 21 -5.58 1.53 6.80
C GLU A 21 -4.33 1.15 5.99
N THR A 22 -4.02 -0.14 5.88
CA THR A 22 -2.89 -0.63 5.08
C THR A 22 -3.10 -0.42 3.58
N GLU A 23 -4.31 -0.61 3.04
CA GLU A 23 -4.60 -0.31 1.63
C GLU A 23 -4.54 1.20 1.36
N LEU A 24 -5.04 2.05 2.27
CA LEU A 24 -4.88 3.51 2.15
C LEU A 24 -3.40 3.93 2.17
N LEU A 25 -2.59 3.31 3.03
CA LEU A 25 -1.15 3.55 3.10
C LEU A 25 -0.47 3.12 1.80
N LYS A 26 -0.82 1.96 1.27
CA LYS A 26 -0.30 1.42 0.01
C LYS A 26 -0.63 2.31 -1.19
N ASP A 27 -1.84 2.87 -1.25
CA ASP A 27 -2.22 3.82 -2.30
C ASP A 27 -1.40 5.11 -2.23
N ARG A 28 -1.23 5.67 -1.03
CA ARG A 28 -0.38 6.87 -0.81
C ARG A 28 1.09 6.58 -1.12
N PHE A 29 1.56 5.40 -0.74
CA PHE A 29 2.91 4.93 -1.02
C PHE A 29 3.14 4.82 -2.53
N ARG A 30 2.19 4.22 -3.26
CA ARG A 30 2.24 4.12 -4.72
C ARG A 30 2.31 5.48 -5.41
N LEU A 31 1.50 6.46 -4.98
CA LEU A 31 1.57 7.83 -5.51
C LEU A 31 2.94 8.48 -5.26
N SER A 32 3.54 8.23 -4.10
CA SER A 32 4.88 8.73 -3.76
C SER A 32 5.94 8.10 -4.66
N VAL A 33 5.88 6.77 -4.85
CA VAL A 33 6.79 6.04 -5.74
C VAL A 33 6.68 6.51 -7.18
N ILE A 34 5.45 6.71 -7.69
CA ILE A 34 5.22 7.26 -9.05
C ILE A 34 5.91 8.63 -9.18
N THR A 35 5.70 9.51 -8.22
CA THR A 35 6.28 10.88 -8.27
C THR A 35 7.81 10.84 -8.28
N ILE A 36 8.42 9.98 -7.47
CA ILE A 36 9.87 9.80 -7.42
C ILE A 36 10.39 9.22 -8.74
N ALA A 37 9.76 8.15 -9.23
CA ALA A 37 10.14 7.47 -10.46
C ALA A 37 10.03 8.41 -11.67
N GLU A 38 8.94 9.16 -11.80
CA GLU A 38 8.77 10.15 -12.86
C GLU A 38 9.81 11.27 -12.79
N SER A 39 10.09 11.78 -11.58
CA SER A 39 11.10 12.81 -11.38
C SER A 39 12.47 12.33 -11.85
N GLU A 40 12.82 11.10 -11.49
CA GLU A 40 14.11 10.51 -11.84
C GLU A 40 14.18 10.16 -13.34
N GLY A 41 13.11 9.64 -13.93
CA GLY A 41 13.00 9.43 -15.37
C GLY A 41 13.22 10.74 -16.13
N LYS A 42 12.54 11.82 -15.75
CA LYS A 42 12.68 13.15 -16.36
C LYS A 42 14.12 13.67 -16.28
N LYS A 43 14.81 13.54 -15.14
CA LYS A 43 16.23 13.95 -15.00
C LYS A 43 17.15 13.20 -15.95
N ASN A 44 16.84 11.94 -16.24
CA ASN A 44 17.62 11.07 -17.12
C ASN A 44 17.11 11.08 -18.57
N ASN A 45 16.13 11.93 -18.90
CA ASN A 45 15.48 12.00 -20.20
C ASN A 45 14.90 10.63 -20.65
N MET A 46 14.37 9.89 -19.69
CA MET A 46 13.75 8.58 -19.82
C MET A 46 12.27 8.62 -19.41
N GLU A 47 11.45 7.83 -20.07
CA GLU A 47 10.08 7.55 -19.65
C GLU A 47 10.03 6.16 -19.01
N ILE A 48 9.38 6.06 -17.85
CA ILE A 48 9.21 4.78 -17.15
C ILE A 48 7.83 4.25 -17.48
N SER A 49 7.77 3.02 -17.96
CA SER A 49 6.48 2.37 -18.26
C SER A 49 5.65 2.15 -16.98
N GLN A 50 4.33 2.29 -17.10
CA GLN A 50 3.37 2.07 -16.00
C GLN A 50 3.51 0.70 -15.30
N PRO A 51 3.76 -0.43 -16.00
CA PRO A 51 4.00 -1.72 -15.35
C PRO A 51 5.25 -1.73 -14.47
N VAL A 52 6.33 -1.06 -14.90
CA VAL A 52 7.57 -0.95 -14.11
C VAL A 52 7.32 -0.10 -12.87
N MET A 53 6.59 1.02 -12.98
CA MET A 53 6.24 1.84 -11.81
C MET A 53 5.39 1.07 -10.79
N SER A 54 4.43 0.27 -11.27
CA SER A 54 3.61 -0.58 -10.39
C SER A 54 4.46 -1.63 -9.67
N CYS A 55 5.36 -2.30 -10.39
CA CYS A 55 6.28 -3.28 -9.81
C CYS A 55 7.22 -2.65 -8.76
N ILE A 56 7.75 -1.45 -9.00
CA ILE A 56 8.60 -0.74 -8.03
C ILE A 56 7.79 -0.39 -6.77
N ALA A 57 6.53 0.05 -6.91
CA ALA A 57 5.69 0.37 -5.76
C ALA A 57 5.37 -0.88 -4.92
N ASP A 58 5.02 -1.99 -5.56
CA ASP A 58 4.73 -3.25 -4.88
C ASP A 58 5.97 -3.78 -4.13
N LEU A 59 7.14 -3.75 -4.77
CA LEU A 59 8.40 -4.15 -4.15
C LEU A 59 8.76 -3.24 -2.98
N ALA A 60 8.66 -1.93 -3.14
CA ALA A 60 9.09 -1.00 -2.10
C ALA A 60 8.17 -1.01 -0.88
N PHE A 61 6.88 -1.35 -1.04
CA PHE A 61 5.95 -1.56 0.08
C PHE A 61 6.21 -2.88 0.81
N GLN A 62 6.68 -3.92 0.11
CA GLN A 62 7.05 -5.19 0.75
C GLN A 62 8.25 -5.08 1.71
N PHE A 63 9.12 -4.07 1.49
CA PHE A 63 10.32 -3.84 2.31
C PHE A 63 10.23 -2.61 3.21
N SER A 64 9.04 -2.01 3.37
CA SER A 64 8.81 -0.84 4.23
C SER A 64 8.55 -1.21 5.69
#